data_AF-A0A9P0JUV4-F1
#
_entry.id   AF-A0A9P0JUV4-F1
#
_cell.length_a   1.000
_cell.length_b   1.000
_cell.length_c   1.000
_cell.angle_alpha   90.00
_cell.angle_beta   90.00
_cell.angle_gamma   90.00
#
_symmetry.space_group_name_H-M   'P 1'
#
loop_
_entity.id
_entity.type
_entity.pdbx_description
1 polymer ?
#
loop_
_entity_poly.entity_id
_entity_poly.type
_entity_poly.pdbx_seq_one_letter_code
_entity_poly.pdbx_strand_id
1 'polypeptide(L)'
;MPHVDILFNQLQKRKTEPAQVKTAIDNFEKCIVDVRNRIDDIINEAKSICTEPQGNKRSRRNNSSHDHRAAALEVCDNIVNSVNDRFQFKDHLVAASLFLPEHFEEHCGKFPDDKLETTCLAYP
;
A
#
# COMPACT_ATOMS: atom_id res chain seq x y z
N MET A 1 -16.53 20.99 -18.57
CA MET A 1 -17.86 21.44 -18.08
C MET A 1 -17.58 22.21 -16.81
N PRO A 2 -17.56 23.55 -16.84
CA PRO A 2 -16.94 24.34 -15.77
C PRO A 2 -17.56 24.06 -14.39
N HIS A 3 -18.85 23.78 -14.32
CA HIS A 3 -19.52 23.42 -13.07
C HIS A 3 -19.08 22.07 -12.49
N VAL A 4 -18.78 21.08 -13.34
CA VAL A 4 -18.25 19.77 -12.91
C VAL A 4 -16.82 19.93 -12.39
N ASP A 5 -16.01 20.75 -13.06
CA ASP A 5 -14.63 21.02 -12.66
C ASP A 5 -14.56 21.81 -11.34
N ILE A 6 -15.47 22.77 -11.13
CA ILE A 6 -15.60 23.51 -9.86
C ILE A 6 -16.04 22.55 -8.75
N LEU A 7 -17.06 21.72 -8.99
CA LEU A 7 -17.54 20.76 -8.01
C LEU A 7 -16.47 19.73 -7.65
N PHE A 8 -15.76 19.20 -8.65
CA PHE A 8 -14.65 18.27 -8.45
C PHE A 8 -13.55 18.91 -7.58
N ASN A 9 -13.16 20.16 -7.86
CA ASN A 9 -12.16 20.86 -7.06
C ASN A 9 -12.59 21.13 -5.62
N GLN A 10 -13.89 21.32 -5.37
CA GLN A 10 -14.43 21.50 -4.03
C GLN A 10 -14.56 20.18 -3.26
N LEU A 11 -14.94 19.10 -3.94
CA LEU A 11 -15.10 17.76 -3.35
C LEU A 11 -13.77 17.02 -3.20
N GLN A 12 -12.75 17.37 -3.99
CA GLN A 12 -11.43 16.76 -3.91
C GLN A 12 -10.75 17.18 -2.61
N LYS A 13 -10.66 16.24 -1.66
CA LYS A 13 -9.81 16.40 -0.48
C LYS A 13 -8.35 16.49 -0.92
N ARG A 14 -7.82 17.71 -0.98
CA ARG A 14 -6.41 17.98 -1.33
C ARG A 14 -5.45 17.78 -0.17
N LYS A 15 -5.98 17.73 1.06
CA LYS A 15 -5.19 17.45 2.26
C LYS A 15 -5.21 15.95 2.52
N THR A 16 -4.04 15.35 2.60
CA THR A 16 -3.90 13.94 2.95
C THR A 16 -3.86 13.83 4.47
N GLU A 17 -4.81 13.10 5.06
CA GLU A 17 -4.84 12.90 6.50
C GLU A 17 -3.78 11.86 6.92
N PRO A 18 -2.86 12.19 7.84
CA PRO A 18 -1.82 11.28 8.31
C PRO A 18 -2.32 9.90 8.76
N ALA A 19 -3.47 9.85 9.44
CA ALA A 19 -4.08 8.60 9.88
C ALA A 19 -4.53 7.71 8.70
N GLN A 20 -5.06 8.34 7.63
CA GLN A 20 -5.45 7.64 6.40
C GLN A 20 -4.22 7.14 5.65
N VAL A 21 -3.12 7.92 5.61
CA VAL A 21 -1.85 7.49 5.01
C VAL A 21 -1.31 6.26 5.72
N LYS A 22 -1.23 6.29 7.05
CA LYS A 22 -0.76 5.16 7.85
C LYS A 22 -1.59 3.91 7.57
N THR A 23 -2.91 4.05 7.62
CA THR A 23 -3.85 2.96 7.33
C THR A 23 -3.70 2.42 5.90
N ALA A 24 -3.50 3.30 4.92
CA ALA A 24 -3.31 2.90 3.52
C ALA A 24 -2.01 2.12 3.33
N ILE A 25 -0.91 2.54 3.96
CA ILE A 25 0.37 1.81 3.92
C ILE A 25 0.20 0.43 4.56
N ASP A 26 -0.37 0.36 5.76
CA ASP A 26 -0.56 -0.91 6.47
C ASP A 26 -1.50 -1.87 5.71
N ASN A 27 -2.54 -1.35 5.07
CA ASN A 27 -3.43 -2.14 4.21
C ASN A 27 -2.72 -2.60 2.93
N PHE A 28 -1.90 -1.75 2.32
CA PHE A 28 -1.12 -2.12 1.14
C PHE A 28 -0.17 -3.28 1.46
N GLU A 29 0.57 -3.19 2.56
CA GLU A 29 1.46 -4.27 3.04
C GLU A 29 0.68 -5.59 3.21
N LYS A 30 -0.46 -5.56 3.90
CA LYS A 30 -1.32 -6.74 4.10
C LYS A 30 -1.79 -7.33 2.78
N CYS A 31 -2.28 -6.51 1.85
CA CYS A 31 -2.76 -6.97 0.55
C CYS A 31 -1.65 -7.70 -0.24
N ILE A 32 -0.42 -7.19 -0.22
CA ILE A 32 0.69 -7.86 -0.92
C ILE A 32 1.06 -9.19 -0.26
N VAL A 33 1.04 -9.26 1.07
CA VAL A 33 1.23 -10.52 1.81
C VAL A 33 0.11 -11.51 1.48
N ASP A 34 -1.13 -11.07 1.40
CA ASP A 34 -2.26 -11.93 1.04
C ASP A 34 -2.14 -12.46 -0.39
N VAL A 35 -1.71 -11.62 -1.35
CA VAL A 35 -1.41 -12.05 -2.72
C VAL A 35 -0.27 -13.08 -2.73
N ARG A 36 0.80 -12.84 -1.97
CA ARG A 36 1.94 -13.77 -1.83
C ARG A 36 1.49 -15.13 -1.30
N ASN A 37 0.60 -15.14 -0.30
CA ASN A 37 0.10 -16.38 0.30
C ASN A 37 -0.83 -17.16 -0.65
N ARG A 38 -1.53 -16.46 -1.55
CA ARG A 38 -2.46 -17.04 -2.53
C ARG A 38 -1.83 -17.27 -3.91
N ILE A 39 -0.50 -17.20 -4.00
CA ILE A 39 0.19 -17.20 -5.29
C ILE A 39 -0.01 -18.49 -6.08
N ASP A 40 -0.12 -19.62 -5.37
CA ASP A 40 -0.35 -20.93 -5.99
C ASP A 40 -1.76 -21.01 -6.62
N ASP A 41 -2.77 -20.44 -5.97
CA ASP A 41 -4.13 -20.35 -6.51
C ASP A 41 -4.17 -19.46 -7.76
N ILE A 42 -3.51 -18.30 -7.71
CA ILE A 42 -3.43 -17.35 -8.82
C ILE A 42 -2.75 -18.00 -10.04
N ILE A 43 -1.66 -18.74 -9.83
CA ILE A 43 -0.95 -19.45 -10.91
C ILE A 43 -1.84 -20.54 -11.51
N ASN A 44 -2.62 -21.25 -10.70
CA ASN A 44 -3.52 -22.30 -11.18
C ASN A 44 -4.71 -21.72 -11.96
N GLU A 45 -5.28 -20.61 -11.50
CA GLU A 45 -6.33 -19.87 -12.21
C GLU A 45 -5.81 -19.35 -13.56
N ALA A 46 -4.61 -18.76 -13.59
CA ALA A 46 -3.99 -18.28 -14.83
C ALA A 46 -3.78 -19.40 -15.87
N LYS A 47 -3.37 -20.60 -15.43
CA LYS A 47 -3.26 -21.78 -16.31
C LYS A 47 -4.62 -22.22 -16.86
N SER A 48 -5.69 -22.10 -16.08
CA SER A 48 -7.04 -22.47 -16.51
C SER A 48 -7.62 -21.49 -17.55
N ILE A 49 -7.20 -20.23 -17.51
CA ILE A 49 -7.65 -19.17 -18.44
C ILE A 49 -6.87 -19.23 -19.76
N CYS A 50 -5.59 -19.63 -19.73
CA CYS A 50 -4.73 -19.74 -20.91
C CYS A 50 -4.89 -21.09 -21.64
N THR A 51 -6.03 -21.33 -22.28
CA THR A 51 -6.20 -22.37 -23.31
C THR A 51 -5.82 -21.83 -24.69
N GLU A 52 -4.53 -21.56 -24.91
CA GLU A 52 -4.02 -21.35 -26.28
C GLU A 52 -4.02 -22.70 -27.04
N PRO A 53 -4.53 -22.77 -28.30
CA PRO A 53 -4.35 -23.97 -29.11
C PRO A 53 -2.85 -24.17 -29.34
N GLN A 54 -2.36 -25.40 -29.12
CA GLN A 54 -0.96 -25.78 -29.34
C GLN A 54 -0.56 -25.66 -30.83
N GLY A 55 -0.36 -24.44 -31.30
CA GLY A 55 0.07 -24.11 -32.65
C GLY A 55 1.55 -23.73 -32.65
N ASN A 56 2.41 -24.74 -32.83
CA ASN A 56 3.77 -24.66 -33.37
C ASN A 56 4.48 -23.29 -33.33
N LYS A 57 5.08 -22.91 -32.18
CA LYS A 57 6.21 -21.96 -32.17
C LYS A 57 7.23 -22.37 -31.12
N ARG A 58 8.40 -22.80 -31.62
CA ARG A 58 9.71 -22.91 -30.96
C ARG A 58 9.65 -22.84 -29.43
N SER A 59 9.73 -24.01 -28.80
CA SER A 59 9.97 -24.18 -27.37
C SER A 59 11.17 -23.31 -26.95
N ARG A 60 10.88 -22.10 -26.45
CA ARG A 60 11.84 -21.32 -25.68
C ARG A 60 12.05 -22.11 -24.40
N ARG A 61 13.23 -22.74 -24.30
CA ARG A 61 13.80 -23.36 -23.11
C ARG A 61 13.04 -22.99 -21.82
N ASN A 62 12.35 -23.98 -21.28
CA ASN A 62 12.36 -24.26 -19.85
C ASN A 62 11.89 -23.14 -18.91
N ASN A 63 10.81 -22.41 -19.22
CA ASN A 63 10.09 -21.64 -18.19
C ASN A 63 9.13 -22.60 -17.50
N SER A 64 9.64 -23.36 -16.53
CA SER A 64 8.83 -24.29 -15.76
C SER A 64 7.82 -23.50 -14.92
N SER A 65 6.70 -24.13 -14.56
CA SER A 65 5.75 -23.53 -13.60
C SER A 65 6.43 -23.15 -12.27
N HIS A 66 7.57 -23.77 -11.96
CA HIS A 66 8.37 -23.46 -10.79
C HIS A 66 9.08 -22.12 -10.93
N ASP A 67 9.60 -21.79 -12.12
CA ASP A 67 10.27 -20.51 -12.39
C ASP A 67 9.29 -19.33 -12.32
N HIS A 68 8.06 -19.53 -12.82
CA HIS A 68 7.00 -18.52 -12.70
C HIS A 68 6.59 -18.27 -11.25
N ARG A 69 6.53 -19.33 -10.43
CA ARG A 69 6.24 -19.22 -9.00
C ARG A 69 7.34 -18.48 -8.26
N ALA A 70 8.60 -18.85 -8.50
CA ALA A 70 9.76 -18.21 -7.89
C ALA A 70 9.82 -16.71 -8.22
N ALA A 71 9.64 -16.36 -9.51
CA ALA A 71 9.60 -14.96 -9.94
C ALA A 71 8.44 -14.18 -9.30
N ALA A 72 7.25 -14.77 -9.20
CA ALA A 72 6.11 -14.09 -8.60
C ALA A 72 6.32 -13.84 -7.09
N LEU A 73 6.91 -14.80 -6.37
CA LEU A 73 7.29 -14.63 -4.96
C LEU A 73 8.35 -13.53 -4.80
N GLU A 74 9.37 -13.52 -5.65
CA GLU A 74 10.41 -12.50 -5.63
C GLU A 74 9.85 -11.09 -5.88
N VAL A 75 8.89 -10.96 -6.81
CA VAL A 75 8.19 -9.69 -7.04
C VAL A 75 7.44 -9.24 -5.81
N CYS A 76 6.68 -10.13 -5.14
CA CYS A 76 5.99 -9.79 -3.90
C CYS A 76 6.99 -9.36 -2.80
N ASP A 77 8.10 -10.07 -2.64
CA ASP A 77 9.14 -9.70 -1.65
C ASP A 77 9.76 -8.34 -1.96
N ASN A 78 10.08 -8.07 -3.23
CA ASN A 78 10.64 -6.80 -3.64
C ASN A 78 9.68 -5.64 -3.38
N ILE A 79 8.37 -5.83 -3.61
CA ILE A 79 7.36 -4.81 -3.30
C ILE A 79 7.29 -4.57 -1.80
N VAL A 80 7.22 -5.62 -0.98
CA VAL A 80 7.18 -5.48 0.50
C VAL A 80 8.44 -4.78 1.01
N ASN A 81 9.62 -5.19 0.54
CA ASN A 81 10.89 -4.55 0.91
C ASN A 81 10.93 -3.08 0.49
N SER A 82 10.43 -2.75 -0.71
CA SER A 82 10.37 -1.37 -1.19
C SER A 82 9.43 -0.49 -0.37
N VAL A 83 8.30 -1.05 0.07
CA VAL A 83 7.35 -0.35 0.96
C VAL A 83 7.99 -0.13 2.33
N ASN A 84 8.61 -1.16 2.89
CA ASN A 84 9.29 -1.06 4.17
C ASN A 84 10.42 -0.03 4.12
N ASP A 85 11.23 0.00 3.06
CA ASP A 85 12.32 0.98 2.92
C ASP A 85 11.78 2.42 2.78
N ARG A 86 10.80 2.63 1.91
CA ARG A 86 10.24 3.97 1.64
C ARG A 86 9.41 4.53 2.78
N PHE A 87 8.72 3.66 3.53
CA PHE A 87 7.79 4.04 4.57
C PHE A 87 8.20 3.52 5.95
N GLN A 88 9.49 3.20 6.13
CA GLN A 88 10.02 2.68 7.40
C GLN A 88 9.71 3.62 8.56
N PHE A 89 9.93 4.92 8.32
CA PHE A 89 9.73 5.95 9.31
C PHE A 89 8.30 6.47 9.24
N LYS A 90 7.40 5.93 10.06
CA LYS A 90 5.97 6.30 10.10
C LYS A 90 5.65 7.33 11.20
N ASP A 91 6.58 7.64 12.10
CA ASP A 91 6.31 8.47 13.28
C ASP A 91 6.03 9.95 12.95
N HIS A 92 6.51 10.42 11.80
CA HIS A 92 6.14 11.73 11.25
C HIS A 92 4.62 11.85 11.00
N LEU A 93 3.91 10.75 10.75
CA LEU A 93 2.45 10.75 10.60
C LEU A 93 1.76 10.99 11.94
N VAL A 94 2.35 10.49 13.04
CA VAL A 94 1.85 10.75 14.40
C VAL A 94 2.06 12.23 14.74
N ALA A 95 3.25 12.76 14.48
CA ALA A 95 3.57 14.18 14.65
C ALA A 95 2.61 15.06 13.85
N ALA A 96 2.42 14.77 12.56
CA ALA A 96 1.52 15.54 11.70
C ALA A 96 0.06 15.51 12.20
N SER A 97 -0.37 14.42 12.85
CA SER A 97 -1.73 14.34 13.41
C SER A 97 -2.00 15.32 14.55
N LEU A 98 -0.96 15.77 15.26
CA LEU A 98 -1.06 16.79 16.33
C LEU A 98 -1.34 18.20 15.78
N PHE A 99 -1.03 18.44 14.50
CA PHE A 99 -1.16 19.75 13.86
C PHE A 99 -2.39 19.86 12.94
N LEU A 100 -3.25 18.84 12.94
CA LEU A 100 -4.50 18.86 12.16
C LEU A 100 -5.51 19.79 12.84
N PRO A 101 -5.93 20.89 12.18
CA PRO A 101 -6.88 21.84 12.75
C PRO A 101 -8.19 21.18 13.21
N GLU A 102 -8.59 20.11 12.54
CA GLU A 102 -9.80 19.35 12.82
C GLU A 102 -9.78 18.71 14.23
N HIS A 103 -8.60 18.42 14.79
CA HIS A 103 -8.46 17.84 16.13
C HIS A 103 -8.19 18.88 17.23
N PHE A 104 -8.03 20.16 16.90
CA PHE A 104 -7.68 21.17 17.91
C PHE A 104 -8.78 21.38 18.97
N GLU A 105 -10.05 21.28 18.57
CA GLU A 105 -11.16 21.35 19.52
C GLU A 105 -11.12 20.17 20.51
N GLU A 106 -10.78 18.97 20.03
CA GLU A 106 -10.62 17.77 20.86
C GLU A 106 -9.43 17.91 21.81
N HIS A 107 -8.33 18.53 21.35
CA HIS A 107 -7.12 18.80 22.14
C HIS A 107 -7.36 19.76 23.31
N CYS A 108 -8.27 20.72 23.17
CA CYS A 108 -8.64 21.63 24.26
C CYS A 108 -9.27 20.89 25.45
N GLY A 109 -10.02 19.81 25.18
CA GLY A 109 -10.65 19.01 26.24
C GLY A 109 -9.70 18.00 26.85
N LYS A 110 -8.97 17.25 26.00
CA LYS A 110 -7.95 16.31 26.44
C LYS A 110 -6.85 16.23 25.38
N PHE A 111 -5.69 16.77 25.72
CA PHE A 111 -4.53 16.73 24.84
C PHE A 111 -3.99 15.29 24.72
N PRO A 112 -3.61 14.82 23.52
CA PRO A 112 -3.05 13.49 23.31
C PRO A 112 -1.56 13.48 23.67
N ASP A 113 -1.26 13.41 24.97
CA ASP A 113 0.10 13.37 25.51
C ASP A 113 0.92 12.19 24.96
N ASP A 114 0.25 11.06 24.70
CA ASP A 114 0.83 9.84 24.11
C ASP A 114 1.43 10.09 22.71
N LYS A 115 0.71 10.83 21.87
CA LYS A 115 1.17 11.20 20.54
C LYS A 115 2.31 12.21 20.59
N LEU A 116 2.28 13.13 21.57
CA LEU A 116 3.35 14.10 21.78
C LEU A 116 4.63 13.41 22.25
N GLU A 117 4.55 12.51 23.23
CA GLU A 117 5.70 11.74 23.71
C GLU A 117 6.32 10.92 22.58
N THR A 118 5.49 10.22 21.79
CA THR A 118 5.93 9.49 20.60
C THR A 118 6.66 10.41 19.61
N THR A 119 6.15 11.64 19.42
CA THR A 119 6.77 12.64 18.54
C THR A 119 8.12 13.12 19.06
N CYS A 120 8.23 13.40 20.36
CA CYS A 120 9.49 13.80 20.99
C CYS A 120 10.55 12.69 20.94
N LEU A 121 10.15 11.42 21.08
CA LEU A 121 11.06 10.28 20.93
C LEU A 121 11.53 10.10 19.48
N ALA A 122 10.65 10.33 18.51
CA ALA A 122 10.97 10.22 17.09
C ALA A 122 11.83 11.39 16.56
N TYR A 123 11.76 12.55 17.21
CA TYR A 123 12.48 13.77 16.87
C TYR A 123 13.16 14.38 18.11
N PRO A 124 14.28 13.80 18.59
CA PRO A 124 15.02 14.29 19.73
C PRO A 124 15.75 15.63 19.49
#